data_AF-A0AAD7UA29-F1
#
_entry.id   AF-A0AAD7UA29-F1
#
_cell.length_a   1.000
_cell.length_b   1.000
_cell.length_c   1.000
_cell.angle_alpha   90.00
_cell.angle_beta   90.00
_cell.angle_gamma   90.00
#
_symmetry.space_group_name_H-M   'P 1'
#
loop_
_entity.id
_entity.type
_entity.pdbx_description
1 polymer ?
#
loop_
_entity_poly.entity_id
_entity_poly.type
_entity_poly.pdbx_seq_one_letter_code
_entity_poly.pdbx_strand_id
1 'polypeptide(L)'
;MIFFFFFFAKVQAQCEDAAIASWHIHMNFHPNDVISSATAVSLRESYVERFNASECPFAHSQLAENVSETCAFPLEWPVDGPYAGAGPFDLPNFSVFVPKALLEEVMAFFLQKRDKLPMFVHPNSGCQDLDHSVWPVVAGQLTTDLSGLACCREGPAGCACYTAMYEGPNETCLSYADGVLTVDTTCNTSDPAATAVWAETNHTPARHSLDAFALQPTRCLAYDCYLKSAFLAPDCRNASVSYVVDDRTFRADACPDLCLALQEDARGEGRRLGLADCGAATRFGRKCLFGPGTTPADCPSVQY
;
A
#
# COMPACT_ATOMS: atom_id res chain seq x y z
N MET A 1 41.35 19.47 11.47
CA MET A 1 40.84 18.28 10.74
C MET A 1 39.51 17.92 11.37
N ILE A 2 38.40 18.34 10.75
CA ILE A 2 37.04 18.14 11.27
C ILE A 2 36.49 16.88 10.61
N PHE A 3 36.27 15.83 11.40
CA PHE A 3 35.58 14.63 10.94
C PHE A 3 34.08 14.90 10.90
N PHE A 4 33.54 15.07 9.69
CA PHE A 4 32.09 14.93 9.46
C PHE A 4 31.76 13.44 9.52
N PHE A 5 31.28 12.97 10.67
CA PHE A 5 30.58 11.69 10.75
C PHE A 5 29.20 11.87 10.11
N PHE A 6 29.04 11.31 8.91
CA PHE A 6 27.79 11.29 8.17
C PHE A 6 26.73 10.49 8.96
N PHE A 7 25.61 11.13 9.27
CA PHE A 7 24.43 10.54 9.95
C PHE A 7 23.62 9.56 9.09
N PHE A 8 24.08 9.20 7.88
CA PHE A 8 23.36 8.30 6.97
C PHE A 8 23.33 6.84 7.42
N ALA A 9 24.08 6.45 8.46
CA ALA A 9 24.20 5.05 8.88
C ALA A 9 23.01 4.49 9.70
N LYS A 10 22.02 5.32 10.10
CA LYS A 10 20.98 4.86 11.04
C LYS A 10 19.71 4.26 10.41
N VAL A 11 19.38 4.64 9.18
CA VAL A 11 18.12 4.19 8.55
C VAL A 11 18.27 2.78 7.97
N GLN A 12 19.44 2.47 7.40
CA GLN A 12 19.71 1.16 6.79
C GLN A 12 19.71 0.00 7.81
N ALA A 13 20.12 0.27 9.06
CA ALA A 13 20.20 -0.73 10.12
C ALA A 13 18.85 -1.36 10.53
N GLN A 14 17.70 -0.75 10.20
CA GLN A 14 16.40 -1.31 10.59
C GLN A 14 15.87 -2.39 9.65
N CYS A 15 16.39 -2.46 8.42
CA CYS A 15 15.89 -3.39 7.42
C CYS A 15 16.88 -4.52 7.11
N GLU A 16 18.17 -4.39 7.42
CA GLU A 16 19.18 -5.41 7.10
C GLU A 16 18.81 -6.82 7.59
N ASP A 17 18.16 -6.93 8.76
CA ASP A 17 17.72 -8.19 9.36
C ASP A 17 16.18 -8.38 9.30
N ALA A 18 15.48 -7.70 8.39
CA ALA A 18 14.03 -7.78 8.29
C ALA A 18 13.58 -9.22 7.97
N ALA A 19 12.66 -9.74 8.79
CA ALA A 19 12.09 -11.05 8.54
C ALA A 19 11.25 -11.03 7.27
N ILE A 20 11.47 -12.01 6.39
CA ILE A 20 10.64 -12.19 5.20
C ILE A 20 9.29 -12.76 5.64
N ALA A 21 8.21 -12.04 5.37
CA ALA A 21 6.84 -12.45 5.66
C ALA A 21 6.30 -13.39 4.57
N SER A 22 6.44 -12.95 3.33
CA SER A 22 5.91 -13.59 2.13
C SER A 22 6.71 -13.14 0.91
N TRP A 23 6.24 -13.45 -0.29
CA TRP A 23 6.87 -13.10 -1.55
C TRP A 23 5.83 -12.65 -2.56
N HIS A 24 6.24 -11.75 -3.46
CA HIS A 24 5.55 -11.52 -4.72
C HIS A 24 6.39 -12.02 -5.89
N ILE A 25 5.69 -12.55 -6.89
CA ILE A 25 6.27 -12.88 -8.19
C ILE A 25 5.54 -12.08 -9.25
N HIS A 26 6.27 -11.20 -9.92
CA HIS A 26 5.78 -10.38 -11.02
C HIS A 26 6.26 -10.95 -12.34
N MET A 27 5.31 -11.22 -13.23
CA MET A 27 5.54 -11.65 -14.60
C MET A 27 5.27 -10.48 -15.54
N ASN A 28 6.34 -9.90 -16.04
CA ASN A 28 6.31 -8.71 -16.88
C ASN A 28 6.18 -9.13 -18.35
N PHE A 29 5.55 -8.29 -19.18
CA PHE A 29 5.37 -8.57 -20.60
C PHE A 29 5.42 -7.30 -21.44
N HIS A 30 5.69 -7.44 -22.73
CA HIS A 30 5.76 -6.31 -23.64
C HIS A 30 4.36 -5.96 -24.18
N PRO A 31 3.85 -4.74 -23.94
CA PRO A 31 2.47 -4.39 -24.26
C PRO A 31 2.15 -4.41 -25.76
N ASN A 32 3.17 -4.15 -26.58
CA ASN A 32 3.04 -4.09 -28.05
C ASN A 32 3.38 -5.44 -28.72
N ASP A 33 3.66 -6.47 -27.93
CA ASP A 33 3.88 -7.83 -28.41
C ASP A 33 2.69 -8.71 -28.03
N VAL A 34 1.87 -9.06 -29.03
CA VAL A 34 0.67 -9.88 -28.85
C VAL A 34 1.01 -11.26 -28.30
N ILE A 35 2.15 -11.83 -28.70
CA ILE A 35 2.59 -13.13 -28.21
C ILE A 35 2.99 -13.00 -26.74
N SER A 36 3.77 -11.97 -26.39
CA SER A 36 4.16 -11.71 -25.00
C SER A 36 2.94 -11.52 -24.09
N SER A 37 1.95 -10.75 -24.55
CA SER A 37 0.73 -10.46 -23.77
C SER A 37 -0.14 -11.70 -23.61
N ALA A 38 -0.37 -12.46 -24.69
CA ALA A 38 -1.12 -13.72 -24.65
C ALA A 38 -0.43 -14.78 -23.77
N THR A 39 0.90 -14.82 -23.79
CA THR A 39 1.70 -15.70 -22.92
C THR A 39 1.52 -15.34 -21.46
N ALA A 40 1.48 -14.05 -21.12
CA ALA A 40 1.27 -13.61 -19.74
C ALA A 40 -0.12 -14.01 -19.22
N VAL A 41 -1.17 -13.79 -20.01
CA VAL A 41 -2.55 -14.19 -19.65
C VAL A 41 -2.63 -15.71 -19.46
N SER A 42 -2.15 -16.49 -20.44
CA SER A 42 -2.18 -17.95 -20.37
C SER A 42 -1.36 -18.51 -19.20
N LEU A 43 -0.24 -17.88 -18.87
CA LEU A 43 0.59 -18.26 -17.73
C LEU A 43 -0.12 -18.00 -16.39
N ARG A 44 -0.81 -16.86 -16.25
CA ARG A 44 -1.61 -16.56 -15.05
C ARG A 44 -2.76 -17.56 -14.88
N GLU A 45 -3.46 -17.89 -15.95
CA GLU A 45 -4.53 -18.90 -15.95
C GLU A 45 -4.00 -20.27 -15.53
N SER A 46 -2.86 -20.68 -16.10
CA SER A 46 -2.20 -21.95 -15.75
C SER A 46 -1.75 -21.99 -14.29
N TYR A 47 -1.31 -20.85 -13.74
CA TYR A 47 -0.97 -20.72 -12.32
C TYR A 47 -2.22 -20.87 -11.43
N VAL A 48 -3.30 -20.15 -11.76
CA VAL A 48 -4.57 -20.23 -11.03
C VAL A 48 -5.09 -21.67 -11.01
N GLU A 49 -5.05 -22.36 -12.14
CA GLU A 49 -5.44 -23.77 -12.24
C GLU A 49 -4.51 -24.68 -11.41
N ARG A 50 -3.18 -24.54 -11.56
CA ARG A 50 -2.19 -25.44 -10.92
C ARG A 50 -2.21 -25.37 -9.40
N PHE A 51 -2.43 -24.18 -8.85
CA PHE A 51 -2.38 -23.93 -7.41
C PHE A 51 -3.77 -23.71 -6.80
N ASN A 52 -4.84 -23.81 -7.59
CA ASN A 52 -6.20 -23.48 -7.16
C ASN A 52 -6.25 -22.07 -6.52
N ALA A 53 -5.54 -21.11 -7.12
CA ALA A 53 -5.31 -19.80 -6.53
C ALA A 53 -6.55 -18.91 -6.71
N SER A 54 -7.07 -18.35 -5.62
CA SER A 54 -8.12 -17.33 -5.69
C SER A 54 -7.56 -15.96 -6.07
N GLU A 55 -8.45 -14.98 -6.23
CA GLU A 55 -8.02 -13.58 -6.17
C GLU A 55 -7.56 -13.23 -4.76
N CYS A 56 -6.51 -12.40 -4.65
CA CYS A 56 -5.97 -12.00 -3.36
C CYS A 56 -6.96 -11.08 -2.60
N PRO A 57 -7.31 -11.40 -1.34
CA PRO A 57 -8.25 -10.61 -0.55
C PRO A 57 -7.57 -9.42 0.18
N PHE A 58 -6.40 -9.00 -0.30
CA PHE A 58 -5.59 -7.94 0.28
C PHE A 58 -4.87 -7.15 -0.82
N ALA A 59 -4.38 -5.97 -0.46
CA ALA A 59 -3.67 -5.09 -1.39
C ALA A 59 -2.23 -5.59 -1.64
N HIS A 60 -1.68 -5.24 -2.81
CA HIS A 60 -0.30 -5.55 -3.22
C HIS A 60 0.79 -5.11 -2.22
N SER A 61 0.50 -4.14 -1.35
CA SER A 61 1.48 -3.62 -0.38
C SER A 61 1.41 -4.30 0.98
N GLN A 62 0.48 -5.24 1.20
CA GLN A 62 0.35 -5.97 2.45
C GLN A 62 1.32 -7.16 2.51
N LEU A 63 1.91 -7.38 3.69
CA LEU A 63 2.80 -8.52 3.93
C LEU A 63 2.06 -9.86 3.97
N ALA A 64 0.79 -9.84 4.37
CA ALA A 64 -0.10 -11.01 4.43
C ALA A 64 0.51 -12.24 5.15
N GLU A 65 1.16 -12.01 6.29
CA GLU A 65 1.89 -13.03 7.07
C GLU A 65 1.07 -14.26 7.48
N ASN A 66 -0.24 -14.07 7.69
CA ASN A 66 -1.15 -15.12 8.14
C ASN A 66 -1.83 -15.88 6.99
N VAL A 67 -1.49 -15.58 5.74
CA VAL A 67 -2.07 -16.23 4.58
C VAL A 67 -1.22 -17.44 4.20
N SER A 68 -1.78 -18.64 4.32
CA SER A 68 -1.10 -19.90 4.05
C SER A 68 -1.21 -20.38 2.61
N GLU A 69 -2.12 -19.80 1.84
CA GLU A 69 -2.39 -20.14 0.45
C GLU A 69 -1.82 -19.09 -0.49
N THR A 70 -1.57 -19.49 -1.73
CA THR A 70 -1.10 -18.58 -2.78
C THR A 70 -2.31 -18.00 -3.51
N CYS A 71 -2.25 -16.75 -3.95
CA CYS A 71 -3.34 -16.09 -4.67
C CYS A 71 -2.80 -15.27 -5.84
N ALA A 72 -3.65 -14.94 -6.81
CA ALA A 72 -3.31 -14.03 -7.90
C ALA A 72 -3.94 -12.67 -7.64
N PHE A 73 -3.21 -11.59 -7.87
CA PHE A 73 -3.83 -10.28 -7.84
C PHE A 73 -4.71 -10.07 -9.09
N PRO A 74 -5.72 -9.18 -9.01
CA PRO A 74 -6.50 -8.78 -10.17
C PRO A 74 -5.60 -8.23 -11.29
N LEU A 75 -6.00 -8.43 -12.55
CA LEU A 75 -5.32 -7.79 -13.67
C LEU A 75 -5.63 -6.29 -13.64
N GLU A 76 -4.59 -5.46 -13.59
CA GLU A 76 -4.73 -4.00 -13.51
C GLU A 76 -4.92 -3.32 -14.88
N TRP A 77 -5.18 -4.10 -15.93
CA TRP A 77 -5.33 -3.59 -17.30
C TRP A 77 -6.49 -4.23 -18.06
N PRO A 78 -7.07 -3.52 -19.04
CA PRO A 78 -8.10 -4.08 -19.91
C PRO A 78 -7.51 -5.21 -20.75
N VAL A 79 -8.21 -6.34 -20.87
CA VAL A 79 -7.77 -7.50 -21.67
C VAL A 79 -7.45 -7.12 -23.12
N ASP A 80 -8.15 -6.12 -23.66
CA ASP A 80 -8.02 -5.65 -25.06
C ASP A 80 -6.92 -4.58 -25.27
N GLY A 81 -6.21 -4.17 -24.21
CA GLY A 81 -5.19 -3.12 -24.26
C GLY A 81 -5.75 -1.69 -24.43
N PRO A 82 -4.88 -0.66 -24.48
CA PRO A 82 -3.43 -0.70 -24.28
C PRO A 82 -3.04 -0.98 -22.83
N TYR A 83 -1.94 -1.71 -22.64
CA TYR A 83 -1.41 -2.02 -21.32
C TYR A 83 -0.34 -0.99 -20.92
N ALA A 84 -0.44 -0.44 -19.72
CA ALA A 84 0.56 0.44 -19.13
C ALA A 84 1.32 -0.29 -18.02
N GLY A 85 2.56 0.13 -17.75
CA GLY A 85 3.26 -0.25 -16.53
C GLY A 85 2.52 0.27 -15.31
N ALA A 86 2.62 -0.46 -14.20
CA ALA A 86 1.99 -0.13 -12.93
C ALA A 86 2.95 -0.38 -11.77
N GLY A 87 2.83 0.44 -10.72
CA GLY A 87 3.72 0.39 -9.57
C GLY A 87 5.18 0.67 -9.93
N PRO A 88 6.16 -0.10 -9.41
CA PRO A 88 7.57 0.13 -9.66
C PRO A 88 8.07 -0.44 -10.99
N PHE A 89 7.20 -0.97 -11.85
CA PHE A 89 7.58 -1.64 -13.10
C PHE A 89 7.29 -0.78 -14.32
N ASP A 90 8.26 -0.67 -15.23
CA ASP A 90 8.12 0.02 -16.51
C ASP A 90 7.27 -0.75 -17.53
N LEU A 91 7.16 -2.06 -17.34
CA LEU A 91 6.33 -2.95 -18.13
C LEU A 91 5.02 -3.31 -17.39
N PRO A 92 3.93 -3.57 -18.15
CA PRO A 92 2.77 -4.27 -17.61
C PRO A 92 3.20 -5.62 -17.02
N ASN A 93 2.57 -6.01 -15.91
CA ASN A 93 2.91 -7.24 -15.21
C ASN A 93 1.71 -7.79 -14.47
N PHE A 94 1.53 -9.12 -14.43
CA PHE A 94 0.66 -9.70 -13.41
C PHE A 94 1.52 -10.17 -12.25
N SER A 95 0.92 -10.18 -11.08
CA SER A 95 1.59 -10.53 -9.84
C SER A 95 0.82 -11.63 -9.12
N VAL A 96 1.54 -12.38 -8.32
CA VAL A 96 0.95 -13.37 -7.41
C VAL A 96 1.56 -13.23 -6.04
N PHE A 97 0.76 -13.48 -5.01
CA PHE A 97 1.21 -13.63 -3.65
C PHE A 97 1.57 -15.08 -3.36
N VAL A 98 2.74 -15.26 -2.75
CA VAL A 98 3.29 -16.57 -2.41
C VAL A 98 3.72 -16.60 -0.94
N PRO A 99 3.11 -17.44 -0.10
CA PRO A 99 3.58 -17.63 1.26
C PRO A 99 4.93 -18.35 1.26
N LYS A 100 5.75 -18.12 2.30
CA LYS A 100 7.11 -18.70 2.43
C LYS A 100 7.18 -20.20 2.11
N ALA A 101 6.21 -20.96 2.60
CA ALA A 101 6.18 -22.42 2.46
C ALA A 101 6.01 -22.90 1.00
N LEU A 102 5.48 -22.05 0.11
CA LEU A 102 5.19 -22.40 -1.28
C LEU A 102 6.19 -21.77 -2.28
N LEU A 103 7.15 -20.96 -1.80
CA LEU A 103 8.05 -20.20 -2.68
C LEU A 103 8.78 -21.10 -3.69
N GLU A 104 9.39 -22.19 -3.22
CA GLU A 104 10.19 -23.06 -4.08
C GLU A 104 9.33 -23.69 -5.19
N GLU A 105 8.16 -24.21 -4.85
CA GLU A 105 7.25 -24.86 -5.82
C GLU A 105 6.72 -23.85 -6.84
N VAL A 106 6.27 -22.67 -6.38
CA VAL A 106 5.72 -21.64 -7.25
C VAL A 106 6.80 -21.02 -8.15
N MET A 107 8.00 -20.75 -7.60
CA MET A 107 9.12 -20.24 -8.38
C MET A 107 9.56 -21.27 -9.44
N ALA A 108 9.62 -22.56 -9.10
CA ALA A 108 9.93 -23.61 -10.06
C ALA A 108 8.89 -23.68 -11.18
N PHE A 109 7.60 -23.54 -10.87
CA PHE A 109 6.54 -23.46 -11.88
C PHE A 109 6.78 -22.31 -12.86
N PHE A 110 7.00 -21.08 -12.37
CA PHE A 110 7.23 -19.93 -13.25
C PHE A 110 8.51 -20.08 -14.06
N LEU A 111 9.61 -20.54 -13.47
CA LEU A 111 10.86 -20.79 -14.20
C LEU A 111 10.68 -21.78 -15.36
N GLN A 112 9.82 -22.79 -15.19
CA GLN A 112 9.54 -23.78 -16.23
C GLN A 112 8.54 -23.28 -17.29
N LYS A 113 7.63 -22.37 -16.92
CA LYS A 113 6.46 -22.01 -17.74
C LYS A 113 6.49 -20.61 -18.31
N ARG A 114 7.37 -19.72 -17.84
CA ARG A 114 7.41 -18.29 -18.24
C ARG A 114 7.80 -18.02 -19.69
N ASP A 115 8.28 -19.03 -20.42
CA ASP A 115 8.91 -18.87 -21.73
C ASP A 115 9.98 -17.76 -21.69
N LYS A 116 9.74 -16.62 -22.35
CA LYS A 116 10.66 -15.48 -22.40
C LYS A 116 10.25 -14.29 -21.53
N LEU A 117 9.13 -14.36 -20.81
CA LEU A 117 8.63 -13.27 -19.99
C LEU A 117 9.60 -12.93 -18.86
N PRO A 118 10.02 -11.66 -18.69
CA PRO A 118 10.82 -11.27 -17.53
C PRO A 118 10.08 -11.55 -16.22
N MET A 119 10.77 -12.21 -15.30
CA MET A 119 10.26 -12.54 -13.98
C MET A 119 11.02 -11.75 -12.92
N PHE A 120 10.28 -11.19 -11.97
CA PHE A 120 10.82 -10.46 -10.83
C PHE A 120 10.20 -11.02 -9.56
N VAL A 121 11.03 -11.64 -8.72
CA VAL A 121 10.62 -12.26 -7.46
C VAL A 121 11.21 -11.43 -6.35
N HIS A 122 10.40 -10.93 -5.43
CA HIS A 122 10.90 -10.18 -4.28
C HIS A 122 10.25 -10.63 -2.98
N PRO A 123 10.98 -10.55 -1.85
CA PRO A 123 10.38 -10.77 -0.54
C PRO A 123 9.45 -9.60 -0.20
N ASN A 124 8.52 -9.86 0.70
CA ASN A 124 7.78 -8.82 1.41
C ASN A 124 8.30 -8.83 2.85
N SER A 125 9.01 -7.78 3.24
CA SER A 125 9.59 -7.65 4.59
C SER A 125 9.11 -6.39 5.33
N GLY A 126 8.40 -5.51 4.62
CA GLY A 126 8.05 -4.16 5.08
C GLY A 126 9.14 -3.13 4.81
N CYS A 127 10.17 -3.49 4.03
CA CYS A 127 11.25 -2.61 3.61
C CYS A 127 11.28 -2.52 2.08
N GLN A 128 10.28 -1.86 1.49
CA GLN A 128 9.97 -1.96 0.07
C GLN A 128 11.13 -1.56 -0.83
N ASP A 129 11.95 -0.56 -0.47
CA ASP A 129 13.09 -0.18 -1.31
C ASP A 129 14.10 -1.32 -1.39
N LEU A 130 14.40 -2.00 -0.28
CA LEU A 130 15.34 -3.14 -0.29
C LEU A 130 14.72 -4.39 -0.92
N ASP A 131 13.44 -4.66 -0.63
CA ASP A 131 12.66 -5.73 -1.25
C ASP A 131 12.74 -5.62 -2.79
N HIS A 132 12.61 -4.41 -3.35
CA HIS A 132 12.56 -4.20 -4.81
C HIS A 132 13.90 -3.83 -5.46
N SER A 133 14.97 -3.52 -4.71
CA SER A 133 16.24 -3.08 -5.31
C SER A 133 17.45 -3.93 -4.95
N VAL A 134 17.46 -4.58 -3.78
CA VAL A 134 18.62 -5.32 -3.28
C VAL A 134 18.34 -6.81 -3.17
N TRP A 135 17.17 -7.18 -2.65
CA TRP A 135 16.79 -8.58 -2.42
C TRP A 135 16.00 -9.29 -3.53
N PRO A 136 15.64 -8.68 -4.68
CA PRO A 136 14.87 -9.42 -5.67
C PRO A 136 15.75 -10.41 -6.44
N VAL A 137 15.12 -11.49 -6.89
CA VAL A 137 15.66 -12.41 -7.90
C VAL A 137 15.00 -12.06 -9.23
N VAL A 138 15.83 -11.75 -10.23
CA VAL A 138 15.37 -11.34 -11.56
C VAL A 138 15.80 -12.35 -12.61
N ALA A 139 14.86 -12.79 -13.45
CA ALA A 139 15.14 -13.64 -14.61
C ALA A 139 14.65 -12.94 -15.89
N GLY A 140 15.60 -12.49 -16.72
CA GLY A 140 15.33 -11.66 -17.89
C GLY A 140 15.86 -10.24 -17.70
N GLN A 141 15.49 -9.33 -18.61
CA GLN A 141 15.81 -7.92 -18.50
C GLN A 141 14.58 -7.15 -18.02
N LEU A 142 14.72 -6.45 -16.90
CA LEU A 142 13.67 -5.62 -16.32
C LEU A 142 14.32 -4.41 -15.65
N THR A 143 13.63 -3.27 -15.69
CA THR A 143 13.99 -2.10 -14.90
C THR A 143 12.90 -1.77 -13.90
N THR A 144 13.32 -1.39 -12.69
CA THR A 144 12.41 -0.99 -11.62
C THR A 144 12.60 0.50 -11.31
N ASP A 145 11.51 1.26 -11.29
CA ASP A 145 11.47 2.62 -10.80
C ASP A 145 10.90 2.63 -9.38
N LEU A 146 11.78 2.73 -8.38
CA LEU A 146 11.38 2.75 -6.97
C LEU A 146 10.52 3.97 -6.60
N SER A 147 10.41 4.99 -7.46
CA SER A 147 9.48 6.10 -7.22
C SER A 147 8.01 5.68 -7.31
N GLY A 148 7.72 4.55 -7.95
CA GLY A 148 6.39 3.92 -7.98
C GLY A 148 6.00 3.19 -6.69
N LEU A 149 6.92 3.06 -5.71
CA LEU A 149 6.61 2.48 -4.40
C LEU A 149 5.92 3.53 -3.51
N ALA A 150 4.72 3.19 -3.03
CA ALA A 150 3.87 4.13 -2.32
C ALA A 150 4.24 4.30 -0.83
N CYS A 151 4.74 3.26 -0.17
CA CYS A 151 4.79 3.20 1.29
C CYS A 151 5.86 2.21 1.79
N CYS A 152 6.18 2.26 3.09
CA CYS A 152 7.17 1.36 3.72
C CYS A 152 8.54 1.30 3.02
N ARG A 153 8.95 2.38 2.33
CA ARG A 153 10.17 2.43 1.52
C ARG A 153 11.42 2.09 2.33
N GLU A 154 11.62 2.82 3.43
CA GLU A 154 12.79 2.70 4.31
C GLU A 154 12.46 2.05 5.67
N GLY A 155 11.28 1.44 5.81
CA GLY A 155 10.89 0.65 6.99
C GLY A 155 9.98 1.35 8.03
N PRO A 156 9.96 0.83 9.27
CA PRO A 156 10.79 -0.26 9.80
C PRO A 156 10.36 -1.66 9.28
N ALA A 157 11.14 -2.71 9.59
CA ALA A 157 10.75 -4.09 9.28
C ALA A 157 9.34 -4.41 9.80
N GLY A 158 8.57 -5.16 9.03
CA GLY A 158 7.16 -5.46 9.32
C GLY A 158 6.20 -4.31 8.98
N CYS A 159 6.67 -3.20 8.41
CA CYS A 159 5.80 -2.13 7.95
C CYS A 159 4.79 -2.67 6.93
N ALA A 160 3.52 -2.35 7.13
CA ALA A 160 2.42 -2.71 6.24
C ALA A 160 1.74 -1.46 5.70
N CYS A 161 1.11 -1.58 4.55
CA CYS A 161 0.46 -0.45 3.91
C CYS A 161 -0.86 -0.85 3.28
N TYR A 162 -1.81 0.07 3.32
CA TYR A 162 -3.16 -0.10 2.82
C TYR A 162 -3.49 1.08 1.93
N THR A 163 -3.99 0.81 0.72
CA THR A 163 -4.69 1.83 -0.05
C THR A 163 -6.12 1.88 0.46
N ALA A 164 -6.50 3.00 1.06
CA ALA A 164 -7.78 3.17 1.73
C ALA A 164 -8.52 4.41 1.22
N MET A 165 -9.83 4.36 1.32
CA MET A 165 -10.75 5.46 1.14
C MET A 165 -11.62 5.56 2.40
N TYR A 166 -12.08 6.77 2.69
CA TYR A 166 -12.87 7.05 3.88
C TYR A 166 -14.20 7.63 3.49
N GLU A 167 -15.25 6.81 3.63
CA GLU A 167 -16.59 7.07 3.12
C GLU A 167 -17.54 7.51 4.24
N GLY A 168 -17.98 8.77 4.22
CA GLY A 168 -18.92 9.34 5.16
C GLY A 168 -20.37 9.00 4.81
N PRO A 169 -21.34 9.54 5.59
CA PRO A 169 -22.74 9.43 5.26
C PRO A 169 -23.03 10.02 3.87
N ASN A 170 -24.05 9.49 3.19
CA ASN A 170 -24.48 9.93 1.85
C ASN A 170 -23.39 9.81 0.78
N GLU A 171 -22.56 8.75 0.83
CA GLU A 171 -21.53 8.47 -0.19
C GLU A 171 -20.51 9.62 -0.35
N THR A 172 -20.31 10.38 0.72
CA THR A 172 -19.28 11.43 0.76
C THR A 172 -17.92 10.83 1.07
N CYS A 173 -16.83 11.47 0.64
CA CYS A 173 -15.49 10.97 0.89
C CYS A 173 -14.57 11.99 1.52
N LEU A 174 -13.73 11.53 2.44
CA LEU A 174 -12.64 12.35 2.97
C LEU A 174 -11.63 12.60 1.86
N SER A 175 -11.43 13.86 1.54
CA SER A 175 -10.62 14.32 0.42
C SER A 175 -9.56 15.32 0.90
N TYR A 176 -8.48 15.48 0.16
CA TYR A 176 -7.49 16.54 0.38
C TYR A 176 -7.18 17.28 -0.91
N ALA A 177 -7.49 18.59 -0.93
CA ALA A 177 -7.22 19.47 -2.06
C ALA A 177 -6.60 20.78 -1.57
N ASP A 178 -5.59 21.30 -2.29
CA ASP A 178 -5.00 22.62 -2.04
C ASP A 178 -4.51 22.87 -0.59
N GLY A 179 -4.01 21.83 0.07
CA GLY A 179 -3.54 21.96 1.46
C GLY A 179 -4.65 21.82 2.51
N VAL A 180 -5.88 21.56 2.08
CA VAL A 180 -7.07 21.53 2.93
C VAL A 180 -7.76 20.19 2.78
N LEU A 181 -8.10 19.59 3.92
CA LEU A 181 -8.97 18.43 3.95
C LEU A 181 -10.42 18.86 3.69
N THR A 182 -11.07 18.23 2.75
CA THR A 182 -12.46 18.48 2.36
C THR A 182 -13.29 17.21 2.48
N VAL A 183 -14.59 17.35 2.35
CA VAL A 183 -15.52 16.23 2.19
C VAL A 183 -16.10 16.37 0.80
N ASP A 184 -15.70 15.48 -0.10
CA ASP A 184 -16.23 15.44 -1.45
C ASP A 184 -17.58 14.72 -1.44
N THR A 185 -18.52 15.17 -2.26
CA THR A 185 -19.80 14.51 -2.49
C THR A 185 -19.70 13.31 -3.43
N THR A 186 -18.54 13.09 -4.05
CA THR A 186 -18.30 11.94 -4.93
C THR A 186 -17.03 11.21 -4.53
N CYS A 187 -17.20 9.97 -4.07
CA CYS A 187 -16.12 9.01 -3.85
C CYS A 187 -15.60 8.46 -5.19
N ASN A 188 -14.95 9.31 -6.00
CA ASN A 188 -14.41 8.85 -7.27
C ASN A 188 -13.14 8.01 -7.05
N THR A 189 -13.26 6.68 -7.10
CA THR A 189 -12.14 5.74 -6.95
C THR A 189 -11.42 5.44 -8.27
N SER A 190 -11.98 5.90 -9.39
CA SER A 190 -11.44 5.64 -10.73
C SER A 190 -10.31 6.59 -11.12
N ASP A 191 -10.18 7.71 -10.41
CA ASP A 191 -9.06 8.64 -10.57
C ASP A 191 -8.07 8.44 -9.41
N PRO A 192 -6.86 7.91 -9.62
CA PRO A 192 -5.85 7.81 -8.58
C PRO A 192 -5.29 9.18 -8.13
N ALA A 193 -5.51 10.25 -8.92
CA ALA A 193 -5.34 11.63 -8.46
C ALA A 193 -6.56 12.13 -7.68
N ALA A 194 -7.61 11.32 -7.51
CA ALA A 194 -8.68 11.63 -6.60
C ALA A 194 -8.07 11.83 -5.22
N THR A 195 -8.30 13.04 -4.76
CA THR A 195 -7.99 13.59 -3.46
C THR A 195 -8.54 12.74 -2.30
N ALA A 196 -9.36 11.72 -2.59
CA ALA A 196 -10.01 10.83 -1.64
C ALA A 196 -9.32 9.47 -1.39
N VAL A 197 -8.21 9.16 -2.08
CA VAL A 197 -7.46 7.92 -1.87
C VAL A 197 -6.21 8.16 -1.01
N TRP A 198 -6.04 7.32 -0.01
CA TRP A 198 -5.02 7.44 1.04
C TRP A 198 -4.14 6.19 1.09
N ALA A 199 -2.83 6.38 1.21
CA ALA A 199 -1.91 5.36 1.66
C ALA A 199 -1.85 5.42 3.19
N GLU A 200 -2.38 4.40 3.84
CA GLU A 200 -2.30 4.20 5.27
C GLU A 200 -1.12 3.28 5.56
N THR A 201 -0.08 3.83 6.18
CA THR A 201 1.15 3.09 6.48
C THR A 201 1.23 2.77 7.96
N ASN A 202 1.26 1.48 8.28
CA ASN A 202 1.47 0.94 9.62
C ASN A 202 2.96 0.64 9.76
N HIS A 203 3.73 1.60 10.28
CA HIS A 203 5.16 1.42 10.51
C HIS A 203 5.40 0.43 11.65
N THR A 204 4.63 0.54 12.73
CA THR A 204 4.66 -0.38 13.87
C THR A 204 3.24 -0.54 14.38
N PRO A 205 2.94 -1.41 15.37
CA PRO A 205 1.65 -1.42 16.08
C PRO A 205 1.26 -0.10 16.75
N ALA A 206 2.14 0.87 16.63
CA ALA A 206 2.16 2.08 17.37
C ALA A 206 2.11 3.30 16.42
N ARG A 207 2.82 3.22 15.30
CA ARG A 207 3.06 4.33 14.40
C ARG A 207 2.30 4.12 13.09
N HIS A 208 1.38 5.04 12.83
CA HIS A 208 0.54 5.06 11.64
C HIS A 208 0.70 6.40 10.93
N SER A 209 0.77 6.39 9.61
CA SER A 209 0.68 7.60 8.79
C SER A 209 -0.47 7.48 7.79
N LEU A 210 -1.00 8.64 7.41
CA LEU A 210 -1.97 8.73 6.35
C LEU A 210 -1.49 9.75 5.30
N ASP A 211 -1.21 9.24 4.11
CA ASP A 211 -0.63 9.97 3.00
C ASP A 211 -1.65 10.02 1.86
N ALA A 212 -2.06 11.20 1.39
CA ALA A 212 -2.93 11.24 0.21
C ALA A 212 -2.09 10.91 -1.03
N PHE A 213 -2.52 9.93 -1.84
CA PHE A 213 -1.78 9.50 -3.04
C PHE A 213 -1.53 10.67 -4.02
N ALA A 214 -2.50 11.57 -4.12
CA ALA A 214 -2.43 12.75 -4.98
C ALA A 214 -1.33 13.76 -4.60
N LEU A 215 -0.77 13.70 -3.38
CA LEU A 215 0.07 14.79 -2.89
C LEU A 215 1.54 14.73 -3.27
N GLN A 216 2.09 13.58 -3.66
CA GLN A 216 3.55 13.41 -3.69
C GLN A 216 4.18 13.80 -2.30
N PRO A 217 5.42 13.46 -1.97
CA PRO A 217 5.79 13.09 -0.60
C PRO A 217 6.05 14.26 0.38
N THR A 218 5.34 15.38 0.25
CA THR A 218 5.63 16.62 0.99
C THR A 218 4.71 16.90 2.16
N ARG A 219 3.55 16.21 2.28
CA ARG A 219 2.62 16.42 3.40
C ARG A 219 1.83 15.16 3.71
N CYS A 220 1.72 14.85 4.99
CA CYS A 220 0.82 13.84 5.52
C CYS A 220 0.10 14.34 6.74
N LEU A 221 -0.99 13.65 7.00
CA LEU A 221 -1.63 13.67 8.29
C LEU A 221 -0.96 12.64 9.20
N ALA A 222 -0.37 13.12 10.29
CA ALA A 222 0.05 12.29 11.41
C ALA A 222 -0.87 12.57 12.60
N TYR A 223 -1.16 11.56 13.41
CA TYR A 223 -2.00 11.72 14.59
C TYR A 223 -1.47 10.95 15.79
N ASP A 224 -1.74 11.50 16.99
CA ASP A 224 -1.36 10.98 18.29
C ASP A 224 -2.58 10.75 19.17
N CYS A 225 -2.80 9.48 19.52
CA CYS A 225 -3.94 9.03 20.30
C CYS A 225 -3.94 9.56 21.73
N TYR A 226 -2.78 9.70 22.35
CA TYR A 226 -2.64 10.12 23.73
C TYR A 226 -2.70 11.62 23.89
N LEU A 227 -2.03 12.33 22.98
CA LEU A 227 -2.09 13.77 22.92
C LEU A 227 -3.43 14.28 22.35
N LYS A 228 -4.28 13.37 21.83
CA LYS A 228 -5.52 13.68 21.12
C LYS A 228 -5.30 14.73 20.03
N SER A 229 -4.14 14.67 19.36
CA SER A 229 -3.71 15.70 18.42
C SER A 229 -3.44 15.12 17.06
N ALA A 230 -3.92 15.79 16.01
CA ALA A 230 -3.52 15.54 14.64
C ALA A 230 -2.71 16.74 14.13
N PHE A 231 -1.69 16.48 13.32
CA PHE A 231 -0.87 17.53 12.73
C PHE A 231 -0.52 17.20 11.29
N LEU A 232 -0.38 18.25 10.48
CA LEU A 232 0.16 18.14 9.13
C LEU A 232 1.68 18.19 9.25
N ALA A 233 2.34 17.08 8.96
CA ALA A 233 3.79 17.02 8.91
C ALA A 233 4.27 17.38 7.49
N PRO A 234 5.31 18.23 7.35
CA PRO A 234 5.92 18.54 6.06
C PRO A 234 6.81 17.40 5.52
N ASP A 235 7.03 16.34 6.30
CA ASP A 235 7.71 15.13 5.87
C ASP A 235 7.25 13.94 6.73
N CYS A 236 6.69 12.94 6.06
CA CYS A 236 6.07 11.77 6.66
C CYS A 236 7.10 10.77 7.18
N ARG A 237 8.32 10.87 6.66
CA ARG A 237 9.45 10.04 7.09
C ARG A 237 9.79 10.25 8.56
N ASN A 238 9.57 11.45 9.11
CA ASN A 238 10.03 11.85 10.44
C ASN A 238 8.93 12.02 11.51
N ALA A 239 7.64 11.91 11.16
CA ALA A 239 6.56 11.99 12.13
C ALA A 239 6.39 10.64 12.85
N SER A 240 6.73 10.58 14.14
CA SER A 240 6.68 9.37 14.97
C SER A 240 5.73 9.56 16.15
N VAL A 241 4.76 8.65 16.29
CA VAL A 241 3.90 8.50 17.47
C VAL A 241 3.54 7.02 17.63
N SER A 242 3.17 6.54 18.82
CA SER A 242 3.03 5.12 19.18
C SER A 242 1.71 4.77 19.95
N TYR A 243 1.30 3.47 19.94
CA TYR A 243 0.34 2.54 20.66
C TYR A 243 -1.21 2.63 20.43
N VAL A 244 -2.14 1.66 20.70
CA VAL A 244 -2.39 0.16 20.72
C VAL A 244 -3.95 -0.01 20.63
N VAL A 245 -4.48 -1.04 19.93
CA VAL A 245 -5.85 -1.09 19.34
C VAL A 245 -6.85 -2.09 19.94
N ASP A 246 -8.16 -1.73 19.93
CA ASP A 246 -9.31 -2.65 19.65
C ASP A 246 -10.58 -1.90 19.09
N ASP A 247 -11.48 -2.68 18.47
CA ASP A 247 -12.27 -2.57 17.23
C ASP A 247 -13.42 -1.51 17.06
N ARG A 248 -13.56 -1.07 15.79
CA ARG A 248 -14.76 -0.66 14.99
C ARG A 248 -15.54 0.64 15.29
N THR A 249 -15.10 1.74 14.68
CA THR A 249 -15.84 2.91 14.12
C THR A 249 -14.79 3.82 13.45
N PHE A 250 -15.08 5.00 12.87
CA PHE A 250 -14.02 5.92 12.37
C PHE A 250 -13.17 6.55 13.47
N ARG A 251 -12.70 5.72 14.38
CA ARG A 251 -11.57 6.01 15.23
C ARG A 251 -10.38 6.20 14.30
N ALA A 252 -9.42 7.03 14.66
CA ALA A 252 -8.07 6.70 14.20
C ALA A 252 -7.86 5.25 14.64
N ASP A 253 -7.65 4.29 13.74
CA ASP A 253 -7.73 2.84 14.09
C ASP A 253 -6.74 2.47 15.22
N ALA A 254 -5.71 3.32 15.42
CA ALA A 254 -4.76 3.27 16.54
C ALA A 254 -5.25 3.88 17.89
N CYS A 255 -6.33 4.67 17.89
CA CYS A 255 -6.78 5.56 18.97
C CYS A 255 -8.21 5.25 19.46
N PRO A 256 -8.37 4.47 20.54
CA PRO A 256 -9.68 4.21 21.13
C PRO A 256 -10.42 5.51 21.49
N ASP A 257 -11.70 5.57 21.14
CA ASP A 257 -12.68 6.64 21.41
C ASP A 257 -12.50 7.94 20.61
N LEU A 258 -11.47 8.05 19.79
CA LEU A 258 -11.14 9.27 19.06
C LEU A 258 -11.34 9.14 17.56
N CYS A 259 -12.26 9.92 17.02
CA CYS A 259 -12.55 10.00 15.61
C CYS A 259 -11.83 11.20 14.97
N LEU A 260 -11.39 11.04 13.72
CA LEU A 260 -11.00 12.19 12.91
C LEU A 260 -12.24 13.05 12.67
N ALA A 261 -12.21 14.27 13.19
CA ALA A 261 -13.29 15.23 13.07
C ALA A 261 -12.78 16.53 12.47
N LEU A 262 -13.59 17.11 11.60
CA LEU A 262 -13.44 18.50 11.22
C LEU A 262 -13.86 19.37 12.41
N GLN A 263 -12.89 19.90 13.14
CA GLN A 263 -13.09 20.86 14.21
C GLN A 263 -13.05 22.27 13.62
N GLU A 264 -13.89 23.19 14.12
CA GLU A 264 -13.68 24.60 13.77
C GLU A 264 -12.34 25.08 14.32
N ASP A 265 -11.59 25.83 13.52
CA ASP A 265 -10.41 26.54 14.00
C ASP A 265 -10.83 27.40 15.20
N ALA A 266 -10.02 27.43 16.26
CA ALA A 266 -10.23 28.30 17.41
C ALA A 266 -10.39 29.79 17.01
N ARG A 267 -9.94 30.18 15.82
CA ARG A 267 -10.10 31.51 15.22
C ARG A 267 -11.37 31.70 14.38
N GLY A 268 -12.14 30.65 14.12
CA GLY A 268 -13.32 30.70 13.23
C GLY A 268 -12.98 30.88 11.74
N GLU A 269 -11.70 30.74 11.36
CA GLU A 269 -11.20 31.00 9.99
C GLU A 269 -11.33 29.77 9.07
N GLY A 270 -11.89 28.66 9.54
CA GLY A 270 -12.08 27.44 8.75
C GLY A 270 -12.28 26.20 9.62
N ARG A 271 -12.38 25.02 8.99
CA ARG A 271 -12.37 23.73 9.68
C ARG A 271 -10.98 23.11 9.58
N ARG A 272 -10.44 22.62 10.69
CA ARG A 272 -9.19 21.86 10.78
C ARG A 272 -9.49 20.43 11.18
N LEU A 273 -8.64 19.51 10.75
CA LEU A 273 -8.73 18.13 11.19
C LEU A 273 -8.15 18.00 12.60
N GLY A 274 -8.91 17.41 13.50
CA GLY A 274 -8.49 17.07 14.86
C GLY A 274 -9.05 15.72 15.29
N LEU A 275 -8.53 15.17 16.36
CA LEU A 275 -9.13 14.01 17.01
C LEU A 275 -10.20 14.50 17.99
N ALA A 276 -11.42 13.95 17.90
CA ALA A 276 -12.53 14.27 18.81
C ALA A 276 -13.19 12.98 19.30
N ASP A 277 -13.88 13.04 20.44
CA ASP A 277 -14.62 11.88 20.94
C ASP A 277 -15.71 11.46 19.92
N CYS A 278 -15.79 10.18 19.60
CA CYS A 278 -16.64 9.61 18.53
C CYS A 278 -18.17 9.75 18.73
N GLY A 279 -18.60 10.37 19.83
CA GLY A 279 -20.02 10.54 20.20
C GLY A 279 -20.78 11.62 19.42
N ALA A 280 -20.07 12.56 18.75
CA ALA A 280 -20.71 13.71 18.09
C ALA A 280 -20.26 13.99 16.64
N ALA A 281 -19.23 13.30 16.12
CA ALA A 281 -18.64 13.59 14.82
C ALA A 281 -19.26 12.77 13.66
N THR A 282 -19.20 13.32 12.44
CA THR A 282 -19.48 12.61 11.19
C THR A 282 -18.58 11.37 11.10
N ARG A 283 -19.19 10.19 10.99
CA ARG A 283 -18.46 8.92 10.94
C ARG A 283 -18.14 8.57 9.49
N PHE A 284 -16.88 8.36 9.18
CA PHE A 284 -16.46 7.76 7.92
C PHE A 284 -16.32 6.24 8.08
N GLY A 285 -16.48 5.48 7.03
CA GLY A 285 -16.20 4.05 6.96
C GLY A 285 -14.87 3.87 6.27
N ARG A 286 -13.98 3.07 6.85
CA ARG A 286 -12.72 2.72 6.22
C ARG A 286 -12.95 1.63 5.17
N LYS A 287 -12.65 1.96 3.90
CA LYS A 287 -12.77 1.04 2.76
C LYS A 287 -11.40 0.82 2.14
N CYS A 288 -11.02 -0.43 1.90
CA CYS A 288 -9.75 -0.77 1.25
C CYS A 288 -9.96 -0.89 -0.25
N LEU A 289 -8.99 -0.37 -1.00
CA LEU A 289 -8.85 -0.58 -2.43
C LEU A 289 -7.78 -1.65 -2.63
N PHE A 290 -8.17 -2.80 -3.17
CA PHE A 290 -7.24 -3.92 -3.38
C PHE A 290 -6.49 -3.83 -4.72
N GLY A 291 -6.95 -2.97 -5.61
CA GLY A 291 -6.27 -2.58 -6.85
C GLY A 291 -7.01 -1.44 -7.57
N PRO A 292 -6.41 -0.86 -8.61
CA PRO A 292 -7.07 0.14 -9.46
C PRO A 292 -8.41 -0.37 -10.01
N GLY A 293 -9.46 0.45 -9.93
CA GLY A 293 -10.79 0.11 -10.45
C GLY A 293 -11.54 -0.98 -9.67
N THR A 294 -10.98 -1.53 -8.59
CA THR A 294 -11.70 -2.47 -7.73
C THR A 294 -12.77 -1.76 -6.91
N THR A 295 -13.89 -2.45 -6.66
CA THR A 295 -14.91 -1.93 -5.76
C THR A 295 -14.34 -1.85 -4.34
N PRO A 296 -14.42 -0.69 -3.66
CA PRO A 296 -13.97 -0.57 -2.29
C PRO A 296 -14.70 -1.58 -1.41
N ALA A 297 -13.95 -2.32 -0.59
CA ALA A 297 -14.49 -3.28 0.37
C ALA A 297 -14.16 -2.84 1.79
N ASP A 298 -14.84 -3.42 2.79
CA ASP A 298 -14.42 -3.21 4.17
C ASP A 298 -12.98 -3.68 4.34
N CYS A 299 -12.12 -2.82 4.88
CA CYS A 299 -10.76 -3.23 5.21
C CYS A 299 -10.82 -4.37 6.24
N PRO A 300 -9.96 -5.41 6.11
CA PRO A 300 -9.80 -6.38 7.17
C PRO A 300 -9.39 -5.64 8.46
N SER A 301 -9.91 -6.11 9.60
CA SER A 301 -9.46 -5.65 10.91
C SER A 301 -7.95 -5.76 10.96
N VAL A 302 -7.26 -4.68 11.34
CA VAL A 302 -5.80 -4.70 11.44
C VAL A 302 -5.43 -5.74 12.50
N GLN A 303 -4.86 -6.87 12.06
CA GLN A 303 -4.35 -7.89 12.96
C GLN A 303 -2.96 -7.44 13.43
N TYR A 304 -2.84 -7.14 14.72
CA TYR A 304 -1.58 -6.85 15.39
C TYR A 304 -1.02 -8.11 16.06
#